data_AF-A0A3D1K5K2-F1
#
_entry.id   AF-A0A3D1K5K2-F1
#
_cell.length_a   1.000
_cell.length_b   1.000
_cell.length_c   1.000
_cell.angle_alpha   90.00
_cell.angle_beta   90.00
_cell.angle_gamma   90.00
#
_symmetry.space_group_name_H-M   'P 1'
#
loop_
_entity.id
_entity.type
_entity.pdbx_description
1 polymer ?
#
loop_
_entity_poly.entity_id
_entity_poly.type
_entity_poly.pdbx_seq_one_letter_code
_entity_poly.pdbx_strand_id
1 'polypeptide(L)'
;MSNNIPDTSLFIHVVIELTHGGKRYAAAIRLNKEEVMESIDWRHVVSELLGRLFFTENEFARLCGVSRQTVSNWKRGSRSPGIYSRKKMFEIMEKLNVDVDDLSASGKGLKTRNKDVKTLVEIYARLPDTRKKELLNFARYTIESLKKSKLTPEK
;
A
#
# COMPACT_ATOMS: atom_id res chain seq x y z
N MET A 1 -17.75 -16.55 -32.68
CA MET A 1 -16.36 -16.79 -32.24
C MET A 1 -16.08 -15.87 -31.06
N SER A 2 -16.33 -16.35 -29.83
CA SER A 2 -16.01 -15.59 -28.61
C SER A 2 -14.54 -15.77 -28.29
N ASN A 3 -13.76 -14.69 -28.43
CA ASN A 3 -12.37 -14.68 -27.98
C ASN A 3 -12.36 -14.67 -26.45
N ASN A 4 -12.09 -15.84 -25.88
CA ASN A 4 -11.82 -16.04 -24.47
C ASN A 4 -10.40 -15.52 -24.20
N ILE A 5 -10.29 -14.26 -23.76
CA ILE A 5 -9.02 -13.69 -23.28
C ILE A 5 -8.78 -14.32 -21.90
N PRO A 6 -7.67 -15.04 -21.67
CA PRO A 6 -7.38 -15.58 -20.35
C PRO A 6 -7.20 -14.42 -19.37
N ASP A 7 -8.06 -14.39 -18.34
CA ASP A 7 -7.99 -13.49 -17.21
C ASP A 7 -6.62 -13.65 -16.52
N THR A 8 -5.70 -12.76 -16.89
CA THR A 8 -4.40 -12.63 -16.28
C THR A 8 -4.56 -11.74 -15.05
N SER A 9 -5.21 -12.31 -14.04
CA SER A 9 -5.26 -11.74 -12.69
C SER A 9 -3.82 -11.43 -12.25
N LEU A 10 -3.50 -10.14 -12.18
CA LEU A 10 -2.13 -9.66 -12.04
C LEU A 10 -1.75 -9.67 -10.55
N PHE A 11 -1.37 -10.84 -10.02
CA PHE A 11 -1.02 -11.04 -8.61
C PHE A 11 0.22 -10.22 -8.20
N ILE A 12 0.12 -9.50 -7.08
CA ILE A 12 1.31 -8.90 -6.43
C ILE A 12 1.80 -9.93 -5.41
N HIS A 13 2.97 -10.51 -5.66
CA HIS A 13 3.65 -11.39 -4.71
C HIS A 13 4.52 -10.53 -3.79
N VAL A 14 4.03 -10.24 -2.59
CA VAL A 14 4.89 -9.70 -1.52
C VAL A 14 5.52 -10.89 -0.81
N VAL A 15 6.82 -11.09 -1.03
CA VAL A 15 7.61 -12.11 -0.34
C VAL A 15 8.24 -11.45 0.88
N ILE A 16 7.76 -11.81 2.08
CA ILE A 16 8.39 -11.38 3.33
C ILE A 16 9.35 -12.48 3.76
N GLU A 17 10.64 -12.15 3.80
CA GLU A 17 11.70 -13.01 4.33
C GLU A 17 11.67 -12.96 5.86
N LEU A 18 11.28 -14.07 6.50
CA LEU A 18 11.30 -14.22 7.95
C LEU A 18 12.43 -15.17 8.35
N THR A 19 13.32 -14.73 9.22
CA THR A 19 14.37 -15.60 9.81
C THR A 19 13.99 -15.99 11.23
N HIS A 20 13.89 -17.30 11.48
CA HIS A 20 13.68 -17.85 12.83
C HIS A 20 14.58 -19.07 13.04
N GLY A 21 15.43 -19.04 14.06
CA GLY A 21 16.33 -20.15 14.40
C GLY A 21 17.28 -20.56 13.27
N GLY A 22 17.79 -19.61 12.48
CA GLY A 22 18.70 -19.88 11.36
C GLY A 22 18.03 -20.44 10.10
N LYS A 23 16.71 -20.63 10.10
CA LYS A 23 15.92 -21.05 8.94
C LYS A 23 15.20 -19.85 8.32
N ARG A 24 15.24 -19.74 6.99
CA ARG A 24 14.54 -18.71 6.20
C ARG A 24 13.16 -19.25 5.81
N TYR A 25 12.12 -18.49 6.13
CA TYR A 25 10.74 -18.80 5.77
C TYR A 25 10.24 -17.70 4.84
N ALA A 26 9.80 -18.07 3.65
CA ALA A 26 9.10 -17.18 2.75
C ALA A 26 7.60 -17.31 3.02
N ALA A 27 6.98 -16.28 3.58
CA ALA A 27 5.53 -16.19 3.68
C ALA A 27 5.02 -15.38 2.48
N ALA A 28 4.30 -16.05 1.56
CA ALA A 28 3.58 -15.38 0.49
C ALA A 28 2.18 -15.02 1.01
N ILE A 29 1.94 -13.74 1.28
CA ILE A 29 0.60 -13.26 1.59
C ILE A 29 -0.13 -13.07 0.26
N ARG A 30 -1.16 -13.89 0.01
CA ARG A 30 -2.03 -13.76 -1.16
C ARG A 30 -3.08 -12.68 -0.86
N LEU A 31 -2.73 -11.42 -1.12
CA LEU A 31 -3.70 -10.32 -1.06
C LEU A 31 -4.50 -10.30 -2.37
N ASN A 32 -5.83 -10.31 -2.27
CA ASN A 32 -6.71 -10.12 -3.41
C ASN A 32 -6.59 -8.67 -3.87
N LYS A 33 -5.99 -8.46 -5.05
CA LYS A 33 -5.69 -7.14 -5.61
C LYS A 33 -6.93 -6.28 -5.84
N GLU A 34 -8.07 -6.92 -6.10
CA GLU A 34 -9.35 -6.24 -6.37
C GLU A 34 -9.91 -5.53 -5.13
N GLU A 35 -9.87 -6.16 -3.96
CA GLU A 35 -10.33 -5.55 -2.69
C GLU A 35 -9.48 -4.33 -2.30
N VAL A 36 -8.16 -4.42 -2.54
CA VAL A 36 -7.26 -3.28 -2.29
C VAL A 36 -7.57 -2.14 -3.27
N MET A 37 -7.85 -2.46 -4.54
CA MET A 37 -8.03 -1.48 -5.62
C MET A 37 -9.32 -0.65 -5.53
N GLU A 38 -10.38 -1.12 -4.86
CA GLU A 38 -11.60 -0.35 -4.64
C GLU A 38 -11.46 0.69 -3.51
N SER A 39 -10.56 0.44 -2.54
CA SER A 39 -10.35 1.33 -1.39
C SER A 39 -9.42 2.52 -1.66
N ILE A 40 -8.79 2.58 -2.83
CA ILE A 40 -7.77 3.61 -3.16
C ILE A 40 -8.44 4.96 -3.45
N ASP A 41 -8.03 6.00 -2.71
CA ASP A 41 -8.36 7.40 -3.02
C ASP A 41 -7.57 7.86 -4.25
N TRP A 42 -8.10 7.56 -5.44
CA TRP A 42 -7.48 7.91 -6.71
C TRP A 42 -7.30 9.41 -6.92
N ARG A 43 -8.12 10.25 -6.26
CA ARG A 43 -7.94 11.70 -6.31
C ARG A 43 -6.60 12.09 -5.68
N HIS A 44 -6.31 11.52 -4.51
CA HIS A 44 -5.07 11.82 -3.79
C HIS A 44 -3.86 11.29 -4.56
N VAL A 45 -3.94 10.05 -5.02
CA VAL A 45 -2.91 9.43 -5.87
C VAL A 45 -2.55 10.30 -7.08
N VAL A 46 -3.55 10.74 -7.85
CA VAL A 46 -3.32 11.56 -9.04
C VAL A 46 -2.73 12.91 -8.67
N SER A 47 -3.19 13.53 -7.59
CA SER A 47 -2.67 14.82 -7.12
C SER A 47 -1.21 14.74 -6.70
N GLU A 48 -0.85 13.69 -5.96
CA GLU A 48 0.50 13.50 -5.46
C GLU A 48 1.47 13.13 -6.58
N LEU A 49 1.05 12.29 -7.53
CA LEU A 49 1.86 11.99 -8.73
C LEU A 49 2.13 13.23 -9.57
N LEU A 50 1.13 14.09 -9.79
CA LEU A 50 1.32 15.37 -10.49
C LEU A 50 2.32 16.26 -9.74
N GLY A 51 2.19 16.35 -8.42
CA GLY A 51 3.07 17.15 -7.57
C GLY A 51 4.52 16.67 -7.59
N ARG A 52 4.75 15.36 -7.43
CA ARG A 52 6.09 14.77 -7.39
C ARG A 52 6.81 14.79 -8.73
N LEU A 53 6.07 14.65 -9.83
CA LEU A 53 6.63 14.72 -11.17
C LEU A 53 6.78 16.14 -11.71
N PHE A 54 6.23 17.15 -11.01
CA PHE A 54 6.08 18.51 -11.52
C PHE A 54 5.35 18.57 -12.87
N PHE A 55 4.39 17.66 -13.08
CA PHE A 55 3.63 17.57 -14.32
C PHE A 55 2.35 18.39 -14.24
N THR A 56 1.99 18.97 -15.37
CA THR A 56 0.65 19.49 -15.61
C THR A 56 -0.35 18.35 -15.85
N GLU A 57 -1.64 18.63 -15.68
CA GLU A 57 -2.70 17.66 -16.01
C GLU A 57 -2.61 17.18 -17.47
N ASN A 58 -2.13 18.02 -18.37
CA ASN A 58 -2.03 17.70 -19.80
C ASN A 58 -0.86 16.75 -20.09
N GLU A 59 0.29 16.96 -19.46
CA GLU A 59 1.45 16.07 -19.59
C GLU A 59 1.16 14.69 -19.00
N PHE A 60 0.51 14.66 -17.83
CA PHE A 60 0.10 13.42 -17.20
C PHE A 60 -0.97 12.69 -18.03
N ALA A 61 -1.91 13.42 -18.64
CA ALA A 61 -2.90 12.85 -19.54
C ALA A 61 -2.25 12.17 -20.75
N ARG A 62 -1.23 12.80 -21.35
CA ARG A 62 -0.45 12.20 -22.45
C ARG A 62 0.24 10.92 -22.02
N LEU A 63 0.84 10.90 -20.83
CA LEU A 63 1.51 9.72 -20.28
C LEU A 63 0.52 8.56 -20.06
N CYS A 64 -0.69 8.87 -19.58
CA CYS A 64 -1.74 7.89 -19.36
C CYS A 64 -2.58 7.56 -20.61
N GLY A 65 -2.32 8.19 -21.77
CA GLY A 65 -3.07 7.99 -23.01
C GLY A 65 -4.54 8.42 -22.94
N VAL A 66 -4.86 9.46 -22.15
CA VAL A 66 -6.23 9.95 -21.95
C VAL A 66 -6.35 11.45 -22.24
N SER A 67 -7.58 11.98 -22.22
CA SER A 67 -7.79 13.43 -22.31
C SER A 67 -7.45 14.13 -20.99
N ARG A 68 -7.05 15.41 -21.06
CA ARG A 68 -6.88 16.27 -19.87
C ARG A 68 -8.13 16.30 -19.00
N GLN A 69 -9.31 16.35 -19.61
CA GLN A 69 -10.59 16.39 -18.90
C GLN A 69 -10.79 15.12 -18.05
N THR A 70 -10.35 13.97 -18.55
CA THR A 70 -10.38 12.70 -17.83
C THR A 70 -9.52 12.78 -16.55
N VAL A 71 -8.30 13.31 -16.64
CA VAL A 71 -7.42 13.52 -15.47
C VAL A 71 -8.05 14.50 -14.47
N SER A 72 -8.66 15.59 -14.95
CA SER A 72 -9.35 16.55 -14.10
C SER A 72 -10.51 15.91 -13.32
N ASN A 73 -11.27 15.01 -13.97
CA ASN A 73 -12.34 14.24 -13.32
C ASN A 73 -11.79 13.30 -12.24
N TRP A 74 -10.65 12.64 -12.48
CA TRP A 74 -9.98 11.83 -11.45
C TRP A 74 -9.55 12.67 -10.25
N LYS A 75 -8.94 13.83 -10.50
CA LYS A 75 -8.49 14.76 -9.46
C LYS A 75 -9.64 15.40 -8.67
N ARG A 76 -10.87 15.35 -9.18
CA ARG A 76 -12.07 15.78 -8.44
C ARG A 76 -12.78 14.63 -7.74
N GLY A 77 -12.38 13.39 -8.01
CA GLY A 77 -13.06 12.19 -7.53
C GLY A 77 -14.39 11.92 -8.23
N SER A 78 -14.72 12.62 -9.32
CA SER A 78 -15.97 12.40 -10.06
C SER A 78 -15.96 11.12 -10.89
N ARG A 79 -14.76 10.61 -11.21
CA ARG A 79 -14.54 9.29 -11.81
C ARG A 79 -13.26 8.67 -11.28
N SER A 80 -13.20 7.35 -11.27
CA SER A 80 -11.97 6.60 -11.02
C SER A 80 -11.21 6.31 -12.32
N PRO A 81 -9.88 6.19 -12.30
CA PRO A 81 -9.10 5.75 -13.45
C PRO A 81 -9.50 4.33 -13.87
N GLY A 82 -9.45 4.04 -15.16
CA GLY A 82 -9.61 2.69 -15.70
C GLY A 82 -8.35 1.84 -15.50
N ILE A 83 -8.45 0.53 -15.73
CA ILE A 83 -7.36 -0.44 -15.48
C ILE A 83 -6.04 -0.04 -16.16
N TYR A 84 -6.09 0.38 -17.43
CA TYR A 84 -4.91 0.82 -18.17
C TYR A 84 -4.19 1.99 -17.48
N SER A 85 -4.94 3.03 -17.11
CA SER A 85 -4.39 4.22 -16.45
C SER A 85 -3.87 3.90 -15.06
N ARG A 86 -4.55 3.03 -14.30
CA ARG A 86 -4.05 2.54 -13.01
C ARG A 86 -2.72 1.82 -13.16
N LYS A 87 -2.59 0.92 -14.15
CA LYS A 87 -1.34 0.21 -14.44
C LYS A 87 -0.20 1.19 -14.73
N LYS A 88 -0.45 2.21 -15.56
CA LYS A 88 0.52 3.27 -15.84
C LYS A 88 0.92 4.05 -14.58
N MET A 89 -0.02 4.37 -13.71
CA MET A 89 0.27 5.03 -12.44
C MET A 89 1.15 4.17 -11.53
N PHE A 90 0.89 2.87 -11.42
CA PHE A 90 1.75 1.97 -10.64
C PHE A 90 3.16 1.86 -11.24
N GLU A 91 3.30 1.79 -12.56
CA GLU A 91 4.62 1.80 -13.23
C GLU A 91 5.41 3.10 -12.90
N ILE A 92 4.72 4.24 -12.79
CA ILE A 92 5.34 5.51 -12.38
C ILE A 92 5.74 5.45 -10.90
N MET A 93 4.86 4.98 -10.02
CA MET A 93 5.11 4.89 -8.58
C MET A 93 6.32 4.01 -8.28
N GLU A 94 6.43 2.87 -8.96
CA GLU A 94 7.57 1.96 -8.85
C GLU A 94 8.89 2.67 -9.24
N LYS A 95 8.89 3.42 -10.34
CA LYS A 95 10.06 4.21 -10.76
C LYS A 95 10.43 5.32 -9.78
N LEU A 96 9.45 5.88 -9.09
CA LEU A 96 9.67 6.90 -8.06
C LEU A 96 9.98 6.30 -6.68
N ASN A 97 9.95 4.97 -6.55
CA ASN A 97 10.06 4.25 -5.29
C ASN A 97 9.05 4.74 -4.24
N VAL A 98 7.80 4.97 -4.66
CA VAL A 98 6.70 5.45 -3.81
C VAL A 98 5.72 4.31 -3.59
N ASP A 99 5.41 4.01 -2.32
CA ASP A 99 4.42 3.01 -1.98
C ASP A 99 2.99 3.58 -2.16
N VAL A 100 2.09 2.74 -2.64
CA VAL A 100 0.65 3.04 -2.79
C VAL A 100 0.01 3.27 -1.42
N ASP A 101 0.51 2.62 -0.38
CA ASP A 101 0.06 2.82 1.01
C ASP A 101 0.44 4.21 1.54
N ASP A 102 1.54 4.80 1.05
CA ASP A 102 1.89 6.20 1.36
C ASP A 102 0.94 7.19 0.67
N LEU A 103 0.34 6.79 -0.46
CA LEU A 103 -0.56 7.62 -1.29
C LEU A 103 -2.04 7.44 -0.97
N SER A 104 -2.46 6.29 -0.44
CA SER A 104 -3.85 6.05 -0.01
C SER A 104 -4.17 6.72 1.34
N ALA A 105 -3.14 7.25 2.00
CA ALA A 105 -3.12 7.87 3.33
C ALA A 105 -3.87 9.21 3.50
N SER A 106 -4.81 9.53 2.61
CA SER A 106 -5.71 10.69 2.69
C SER A 106 -6.82 10.53 3.75
N GLY A 107 -6.94 9.36 4.37
CA GLY A 107 -7.74 9.16 5.58
C GLY A 107 -6.99 9.65 6.81
N LYS A 108 -7.62 10.51 7.64
CA LYS A 108 -7.11 11.04 8.94
C LYS A 108 -6.33 10.04 9.83
N GLY A 109 -6.49 8.73 9.64
CA GLY A 109 -5.79 7.67 10.36
C GLY A 109 -4.28 7.58 10.14
N LEU A 110 -3.72 7.98 8.98
CA LEU A 110 -2.27 7.85 8.75
C LEU A 110 -1.44 8.97 9.38
N LYS A 111 -1.99 10.19 9.53
CA LYS A 111 -1.31 11.25 10.33
C LYS A 111 -1.17 10.83 11.79
N THR A 112 -2.19 10.18 12.35
CA THR A 112 -2.14 9.61 13.70
C THR A 112 -1.15 8.46 13.73
N ARG A 113 -1.22 7.50 12.80
CA ARG A 113 -0.25 6.38 12.72
C ARG A 113 1.20 6.84 12.58
N ASN A 114 1.52 7.81 11.73
CA ASN A 114 2.88 8.32 11.58
C ASN A 114 3.33 9.09 12.83
N LYS A 115 2.43 9.84 13.47
CA LYS A 115 2.71 10.46 14.76
C LYS A 115 2.96 9.41 15.85
N ASP A 116 2.18 8.34 15.87
CA ASP A 116 2.29 7.25 16.84
C ASP A 116 3.56 6.44 16.61
N VAL A 117 3.91 6.15 15.35
CA VAL A 117 5.17 5.47 14.99
C VAL A 117 6.37 6.34 15.37
N LYS A 118 6.34 7.64 15.05
CA LYS A 118 7.38 8.57 15.47
C LYS A 118 7.52 8.63 16.99
N THR A 119 6.39 8.70 17.70
CA THR A 119 6.35 8.70 19.17
C THR A 119 6.91 7.39 19.73
N LEU A 120 6.56 6.24 19.14
CA LEU A 120 7.07 4.93 19.54
C LEU A 120 8.59 4.82 19.33
N VAL A 121 9.12 5.32 18.21
CA VAL A 121 10.56 5.35 17.94
C VAL A 121 11.29 6.24 18.95
N GLU A 122 10.73 7.41 19.27
CA GLU A 122 11.31 8.32 20.26
C GLU A 122 11.29 7.72 21.68
N ILE A 123 10.20 7.06 22.08
CA ILE A 123 10.10 6.35 23.36
C ILE A 123 11.09 5.19 23.40
N TYR A 124 11.16 4.40 22.33
CA TYR A 124 12.09 3.27 22.23
C TYR A 124 13.55 3.70 22.34
N ALA A 125 13.92 4.81 21.70
CA ALA A 125 15.29 5.36 21.76
C ALA A 125 15.69 5.78 23.18
N ARG A 126 14.74 6.25 24.00
CA ARG A 126 14.98 6.71 25.38
C ARG A 126 14.95 5.60 26.42
N LEU A 127 14.51 4.40 26.05
CA LEU A 127 14.41 3.28 27.00
C LEU A 127 15.80 2.64 27.26
N PRO A 128 16.07 2.19 28.51
CA PRO A 128 17.20 1.33 28.79
C PRO A 128 17.11 -0.01 28.04
N ASP A 129 18.23 -0.62 27.69
CA ASP A 129 18.26 -1.83 26.85
C ASP A 129 17.51 -3.01 27.48
N THR A 130 17.49 -3.12 28.81
CA THR A 130 16.69 -4.09 29.55
C THR A 130 15.20 -3.95 29.23
N ARG A 131 14.68 -2.72 29.21
CA ARG A 131 13.26 -2.43 28.93
C ARG A 131 12.92 -2.55 27.44
N LYS A 132 13.87 -2.23 26.54
CA LYS A 132 13.70 -2.48 25.11
C LYS A 132 13.44 -3.96 24.83
N LYS A 133 14.20 -4.84 25.48
CA LYS A 133 14.04 -6.30 25.33
C LYS A 133 12.67 -6.79 25.82
N GLU A 134 12.22 -6.29 26.97
CA GLU A 134 10.87 -6.59 27.48
C GLU A 134 9.77 -6.13 26.53
N LEU A 135 9.86 -4.88 26.03
CA LEU A 135 8.89 -4.32 25.10
C LEU A 135 8.82 -5.12 23.80
N LEU A 136 9.96 -5.54 23.24
CA LEU A 136 10.01 -6.36 22.04
C LEU A 136 9.43 -7.76 22.26
N ASN A 137 9.70 -8.37 23.42
CA ASN A 137 9.12 -9.68 23.76
C ASN A 137 7.60 -9.60 23.91
N PHE A 138 7.11 -8.54 24.57
CA PHE A 138 5.69 -8.28 24.68
C PHE A 138 5.04 -8.11 23.31
N ALA A 139 5.61 -7.26 22.44
CA ALA A 139 5.10 -7.05 21.08
C ALA A 139 5.04 -8.36 20.27
N ARG A 140 6.08 -9.20 20.36
CA ARG A 140 6.10 -10.52 19.70
C ARG A 140 4.98 -11.42 20.21
N TYR A 141 4.82 -11.54 21.52
CA TYR A 141 3.76 -12.34 22.14
C TYR A 141 2.37 -11.89 21.69
N THR A 142 2.10 -10.58 21.70
CA THR A 142 0.81 -10.02 21.26
C THR A 142 0.54 -10.33 19.78
N ILE A 143 1.54 -10.21 18.91
CA ILE A 143 1.38 -10.53 17.49
C ILE A 143 1.06 -12.02 17.30
N GLU A 144 1.73 -12.90 18.05
CA GLU A 144 1.52 -14.35 17.97
C GLU A 144 0.14 -14.77 18.52
N SER A 145 -0.32 -14.16 19.62
CA SER A 145 -1.64 -14.45 20.18
C SER A 145 -2.76 -14.02 19.23
N LEU A 146 -2.63 -12.84 18.60
CA LEU A 146 -3.57 -12.34 17.59
C LEU A 146 -3.59 -13.19 16.31
N LYS A 147 -2.47 -13.81 15.94
CA LYS A 147 -2.42 -14.77 14.82
C LYS A 147 -3.17 -16.04 15.16
N LYS A 148 -2.93 -16.61 16.35
CA LYS A 148 -3.60 -17.83 16.82
C LYS A 148 -5.12 -17.65 16.91
N SER A 149 -5.59 -16.51 17.42
CA SER A 149 -7.04 -16.23 17.54
C SER A 149 -7.75 -16.11 16.18
N LYS A 150 -7.04 -15.73 15.11
CA LYS A 150 -7.61 -15.63 13.75
C LYS A 150 -7.59 -16.96 12.98
N LEU A 151 -6.86 -17.97 13.45
CA LEU A 151 -6.71 -19.29 12.82
C LEU A 151 -7.69 -20.34 13.35
N THR A 152 -8.48 -20.01 14.38
CA THR A 152 -9.58 -20.84 14.88
C THR A 152 -10.91 -20.20 14.49
N PRO A 153 -11.47 -20.49 13.30
CA PRO A 153 -12.90 -20.26 13.09
C PRO A 153 -13.64 -21.22 14.04
N GLU A 154 -14.55 -20.66 14.85
CA GLU A 154 -15.46 -21.43 15.68
C GLU A 154 -16.19 -22.49 14.82
N LYS A 155 -16.28 -23.70 15.37
CA LYS A 155 -17.04 -24.82 14.82
C LYS A 155 -18.53 -24.61 14.99
#